data_AF-A0A7V6LFQ7-F1
#
_entry.id   AF-A0A7V6LFQ7-F1
#
_cell.length_a   1.000
_cell.length_b   1.000
_cell.length_c   1.000
_cell.angle_alpha   90.00
_cell.angle_beta   90.00
_cell.angle_gamma   90.00
#
_symmetry.space_group_name_H-M   'P 1'
#
loop_
_entity.id
_entity.type
_entity.pdbx_description
1 polymer ?
#
loop_
_entity_poly.entity_id
_entity_poly.type
_entity_poly.pdbx_seq_one_letter_code
_entity_poly.pdbx_strand_id
1 'polypeptide(L)'
;MRTVALVAAAACAWPRREPVWLAGVVPALSPFNALVTLVAGVGGAFLLGALVPALISVIWPRAFCRWLCPTGTCQDALAGWVPRRNWVSRVPRVGLWLVMLAVGAALAGYPLFGWLDPLVIFNAAFGAARRRLELRDWLAAAGLPALLLLAFLAPGLWCGRLCPLGALQDLIRFPFRLRMLVDKTARRRESAALGRRAFLGLGLGAGYRLVLRPVRGGTSEAAIRPPASTGDARFTRLCTRCGACVRSCPNGIIRFGGVGNGWAGVLAPEVTFDNGYCPPSCTRCGQVCPSGAIPRFTRENKYVRPMGTARVDEDHCLMISGRECGACVGACLHGALDMVWDAENMTSRIIIDAARCTGCGCCEYVCPASTQKAIRIRA
;
A
#
# COMPACT_ATOMS: atom_id res chain seq x y z
N MET A 1 -3.99 10.12 27.94
CA MET A 1 -3.90 8.89 27.11
C MET A 1 -4.05 9.16 25.60
N ARG A 2 -5.14 9.78 25.11
CA ARG A 2 -5.34 10.02 23.65
C ARG A 2 -4.23 10.87 23.00
N THR A 3 -3.80 11.93 23.70
CA THR A 3 -2.70 12.80 23.27
C THR A 3 -1.36 12.07 23.19
N VAL A 4 -1.07 11.24 24.19
CA VAL A 4 0.13 10.37 24.21
C VAL A 4 0.13 9.41 23.02
N ALA A 5 -1.00 8.76 22.73
CA ALA A 5 -1.13 7.89 21.57
C ALA A 5 -0.94 8.63 20.24
N LEU A 6 -1.46 9.86 20.11
CA LEU A 6 -1.26 10.71 18.94
C LEU A 6 0.21 11.10 18.75
N VAL A 7 0.88 11.56 19.81
CA VAL A 7 2.30 11.95 19.77
C VAL A 7 3.17 10.73 19.44
N ALA A 8 2.91 9.57 20.05
CA ALA A 8 3.61 8.33 19.74
C ALA A 8 3.39 7.90 18.28
N ALA A 9 2.16 7.98 17.78
CA ALA A 9 1.85 7.64 16.38
C ALA A 9 2.53 8.61 15.41
N ALA A 10 2.53 9.92 15.68
CA ALA A 10 3.24 10.91 14.88
C ALA A 10 4.76 10.66 14.89
N ALA A 11 5.32 10.34 16.06
CA ALA A 11 6.74 10.00 16.21
C ALA A 11 7.14 8.75 15.42
N CYS A 12 6.26 7.74 15.35
CA CYS A 12 6.48 6.52 14.56
C CYS A 12 6.27 6.75 13.05
N ALA A 13 5.32 7.59 12.67
CA ALA A 13 5.02 7.93 11.28
C ALA A 13 6.04 8.90 10.66
N TRP A 14 6.79 9.62 11.49
CA TRP A 14 7.80 10.57 11.03
C TRP A 14 8.89 9.86 10.21
N PRO A 15 9.31 10.40 9.06
CA PRO A 15 10.38 9.81 8.24
C PRO A 15 11.73 9.95 8.95
N ARG A 16 12.07 8.96 9.78
CA ARG A 16 13.35 8.85 10.48
C ARG A 16 14.39 8.10 9.65
N ARG A 17 15.67 8.38 9.92
CA ARG A 17 16.76 7.57 9.37
C ARG A 17 16.85 6.22 10.07
N GLU A 18 16.70 6.16 11.38
CA GLU A 18 16.61 4.93 12.19
C GLU A 18 15.76 5.19 13.45
N PRO A 19 15.11 4.16 14.03
CA PRO A 19 14.91 2.83 13.48
C PRO A 19 13.79 2.80 12.42
N VAL A 20 14.09 2.24 11.24
CA VAL A 20 13.20 2.31 10.06
C VAL A 20 11.87 1.58 10.24
N TRP A 21 11.84 0.49 10.99
CA TRP A 21 10.66 -0.36 11.19
C TRP A 21 9.46 0.37 11.83
N LEU A 22 9.71 1.48 12.56
CA LEU A 22 8.65 2.29 13.19
C LEU A 22 7.61 2.80 12.19
N ALA A 23 8.02 3.11 10.96
CA ALA A 23 7.11 3.57 9.90
C ALA A 23 6.05 2.52 9.51
N GLY A 24 6.32 1.23 9.78
CA GLY A 24 5.40 0.12 9.58
C GLY A 24 4.44 -0.14 10.74
N VAL A 25 4.74 0.38 11.94
CA VAL A 25 3.97 0.10 13.18
C VAL A 25 2.57 0.69 13.11
N VAL A 26 2.44 1.96 12.71
CA VAL A 26 1.13 2.64 12.72
C VAL A 26 0.13 1.91 11.82
N PRO A 27 0.43 1.58 10.53
CA PRO A 27 -0.51 0.80 9.71
C PRO A 27 -0.71 -0.64 10.19
N ALA A 28 0.27 -1.24 10.86
CA ALA A 28 0.16 -2.61 11.39
C ALA A 28 -0.86 -2.71 12.54
N LEU A 29 -1.11 -1.62 13.27
CA LEU A 29 -2.08 -1.58 14.36
C LEU A 29 -3.54 -1.53 13.91
N SER A 30 -3.83 -1.41 12.62
CA SER A 30 -5.20 -1.34 12.10
C SER A 30 -5.91 -2.71 12.17
N PRO A 31 -6.99 -2.85 12.96
CA PRO A 31 -7.79 -4.08 12.98
C PRO A 31 -8.47 -4.36 11.63
N PHE A 32 -8.76 -3.32 10.85
CA PHE A 32 -9.39 -3.46 9.54
C PHE A 32 -8.42 -4.06 8.53
N ASN A 33 -7.21 -3.52 8.41
CA ASN A 33 -6.20 -4.09 7.52
C ASN A 33 -5.75 -5.47 7.98
N ALA A 34 -5.70 -5.73 9.30
CA ALA A 34 -5.44 -7.06 9.83
C ALA A 34 -6.50 -8.08 9.38
N LEU A 35 -7.79 -7.74 9.51
CA LEU A 35 -8.87 -8.60 9.04
C LEU A 35 -8.79 -8.86 7.54
N VAL A 36 -8.65 -7.81 6.74
CA VAL A 36 -8.61 -7.90 5.27
C VAL A 36 -7.42 -8.76 4.80
N THR A 37 -6.26 -8.62 5.44
CA THR A 37 -5.05 -9.39 5.10
C THR A 37 -5.16 -10.85 5.55
N LEU A 38 -5.72 -11.10 6.74
CA LEU A 38 -6.00 -12.44 7.25
C LEU A 38 -6.95 -13.20 6.32
N VAL A 39 -8.05 -12.55 5.91
CA VAL A 39 -9.06 -13.11 5.00
C VAL A 39 -8.48 -13.40 3.62
N ALA A 40 -7.53 -12.59 3.15
CA ALA A 40 -6.81 -12.84 1.90
C ALA A 40 -5.85 -14.06 1.97
N GLY A 41 -5.74 -14.75 3.12
CA GLY A 41 -4.89 -15.93 3.32
C GLY A 41 -3.44 -15.59 3.66
N VAL A 42 -3.19 -14.40 4.20
CA VAL A 42 -1.84 -13.85 4.36
C VAL A 42 -1.58 -13.52 5.83
N GLY A 43 -0.74 -14.31 6.49
CA GLY A 43 -0.36 -14.10 7.89
C GLY A 43 0.91 -13.27 8.01
N GLY A 44 0.81 -11.93 7.94
CA GLY A 44 1.91 -11.07 8.38
C GLY A 44 1.95 -11.03 9.91
N ALA A 45 3.04 -11.48 10.54
CA ALA A 45 3.20 -11.48 12.00
C ALA A 45 2.99 -10.09 12.65
N PHE A 46 3.20 -9.00 11.90
CA PHE A 46 2.97 -7.63 12.34
C PHE A 46 1.49 -7.29 12.61
N LEU A 47 0.55 -8.00 11.99
CA LEU A 47 -0.89 -7.69 12.10
C LEU A 47 -1.56 -8.38 13.30
N LEU A 48 -0.87 -9.29 13.99
CA LEU A 48 -1.37 -9.92 15.21
C LEU A 48 -1.59 -8.91 16.35
N GLY A 49 -0.80 -7.82 16.35
CA GLY A 49 -0.99 -6.70 17.30
C GLY A 49 -2.37 -6.04 17.19
N ALA A 50 -3.05 -6.17 16.05
CA ALA A 50 -4.39 -5.62 15.84
C ALA A 50 -5.51 -6.54 16.35
N LEU A 51 -5.21 -7.79 16.73
CA LEU A 51 -6.17 -8.70 17.37
C LEU A 51 -6.55 -8.23 18.78
N VAL A 52 -5.59 -7.64 19.52
CA VAL A 52 -5.84 -7.17 20.88
C VAL A 52 -6.89 -6.05 20.91
N PRO A 53 -6.78 -4.95 20.10
CA PRO A 53 -7.84 -3.97 20.02
C PRO A 53 -9.17 -4.51 19.48
N ALA A 54 -9.13 -5.50 18.58
CA ALA A 54 -10.34 -6.16 18.07
C ALA A 54 -11.09 -6.90 19.20
N LEU A 55 -10.37 -7.63 20.06
CA LEU A 55 -10.92 -8.32 21.22
C LEU A 55 -11.47 -7.35 22.26
N ILE A 56 -10.75 -6.26 22.56
CA ILE A 56 -11.22 -5.22 23.50
C ILE A 56 -12.53 -4.59 23.01
N SER A 57 -12.70 -4.47 21.68
CA SER A 57 -13.90 -3.88 21.08
C SER A 57 -15.19 -4.71 21.27
N VAL A 58 -15.06 -5.99 21.66
CA VAL A 58 -16.19 -6.83 22.08
C VAL A 58 -16.82 -6.26 23.35
N ILE A 59 -16.00 -5.89 24.33
CA ILE A 59 -16.44 -5.43 25.66
C ILE A 59 -16.77 -3.94 25.62
N TRP A 60 -15.93 -3.12 24.98
CA TRP A 60 -16.09 -1.66 24.94
C TRP A 60 -16.34 -1.12 23.53
N PRO A 61 -17.42 -0.35 23.31
CA PRO A 61 -17.78 0.07 21.96
C PRO A 61 -16.74 1.05 21.43
N ARG A 62 -16.21 0.75 20.24
CA ARG A 62 -15.24 1.60 19.54
C ARG A 62 -13.99 1.94 20.37
N ALA A 63 -13.53 0.99 21.22
CA ALA A 63 -12.42 1.20 22.14
C ALA A 63 -11.15 1.72 21.44
N PHE A 64 -10.81 1.15 20.28
CA PHE A 64 -9.65 1.58 19.50
C PHE A 64 -9.81 3.02 19.00
N CYS A 65 -10.98 3.37 18.43
CA CYS A 65 -11.24 4.74 17.98
C CYS A 65 -11.20 5.75 19.13
N ARG A 66 -11.68 5.34 20.31
CA ARG A 66 -11.73 6.20 21.49
C ARG A 66 -10.33 6.41 22.07
N TRP A 67 -9.44 5.42 22.12
CA TRP A 67 -8.21 5.53 22.91
C TRP A 67 -6.91 5.51 22.12
N LEU A 68 -6.88 4.86 20.95
CA LEU A 68 -5.64 4.56 20.24
C LEU A 68 -5.55 5.20 18.84
N CYS A 69 -6.68 5.49 18.20
CA CYS A 69 -6.71 6.03 16.84
C CYS A 69 -6.22 7.49 16.79
N PRO A 70 -5.07 7.79 16.14
CA PRO A 70 -4.55 9.16 16.07
C PRO A 70 -5.47 10.07 15.25
N THR A 71 -6.00 9.58 14.13
CA THR A 71 -6.94 10.31 13.26
C THR A 71 -8.21 10.67 14.01
N GLY A 72 -8.73 9.78 14.85
CA GLY A 72 -9.89 10.05 15.70
C GLY A 72 -9.62 11.16 16.71
N THR A 73 -8.43 11.16 17.34
CA THR A 73 -8.01 12.23 18.24
C THR A 73 -7.91 13.58 17.52
N CYS A 74 -7.34 13.63 16.32
CA CYS A 74 -7.27 14.86 15.52
C CYS A 74 -8.67 15.36 15.14
N GLN A 75 -9.57 14.47 14.71
CA GLN A 75 -10.94 14.84 14.35
C GLN A 75 -11.76 15.30 15.55
N ASP A 76 -11.66 14.64 16.69
CA ASP A 76 -12.38 15.02 17.91
C ASP A 76 -11.92 16.38 18.45
N ALA A 77 -10.62 16.69 18.34
CA ALA A 77 -10.08 17.99 18.73
C ALA A 77 -10.70 19.12 17.89
N LEU A 78 -10.82 18.93 16.57
CA LEU A 78 -11.46 19.90 15.66
C LEU A 78 -12.98 19.94 15.83
N ALA A 79 -13.62 18.79 16.03
CA ALA A 79 -15.06 18.68 16.20
C ALA A 79 -15.56 19.38 17.47
N GLY A 80 -14.70 19.57 18.48
CA GLY A 80 -15.03 20.35 19.67
C GLY A 80 -15.28 21.84 19.40
N TRP A 81 -14.83 22.36 18.24
CA TRP A 81 -14.85 23.78 17.91
C TRP A 81 -16.04 24.18 17.02
N VAL A 82 -16.85 23.20 16.61
CA VAL A 82 -17.94 23.40 15.63
C VAL A 82 -19.23 22.74 16.14
N PRO A 83 -20.41 23.39 16.00
CA PRO A 83 -21.67 22.79 16.38
C PRO A 83 -21.98 21.54 15.56
N ARG A 84 -22.60 20.54 16.20
CA ARG A 84 -23.03 19.31 15.53
C ARG A 84 -24.11 19.61 14.50
N ARG A 85 -24.05 18.90 13.37
CA ARG A 85 -25.01 19.05 12.27
C ARG A 85 -26.02 17.90 12.30
N ASN A 86 -27.30 18.22 12.40
CA ASN A 86 -28.38 17.23 12.52
C ASN A 86 -28.47 16.29 11.31
N TRP A 87 -28.15 16.77 10.11
CA TRP A 87 -28.21 15.97 8.87
C TRP A 87 -27.20 14.81 8.85
N VAL A 88 -26.09 14.89 9.59
CA VAL A 88 -25.09 13.81 9.69
C VAL A 88 -25.72 12.53 10.26
N SER A 89 -26.75 12.66 11.10
CA SER A 89 -27.50 11.53 11.63
C SER A 89 -28.36 10.79 10.58
N ARG A 90 -28.70 11.46 9.47
CA ARG A 90 -29.51 10.90 8.38
C ARG A 90 -28.68 10.13 7.35
N VAL A 91 -27.38 10.41 7.25
CA VAL A 91 -26.47 9.76 6.30
C VAL A 91 -26.42 8.25 6.59
N PRO A 92 -26.61 7.36 5.59
CA PRO A 92 -26.53 5.92 5.82
C PRO A 92 -25.15 5.48 6.34
N ARG A 93 -25.09 4.35 7.05
CA ARG A 93 -23.82 3.78 7.55
C ARG A 93 -23.06 3.08 6.43
N VAL A 94 -22.45 3.85 5.55
CA VAL A 94 -21.66 3.37 4.40
C VAL A 94 -20.45 2.54 4.84
N GLY A 95 -19.85 2.85 5.98
CA GLY A 95 -18.68 2.12 6.51
C GLY A 95 -18.93 0.63 6.67
N LEU A 96 -20.15 0.21 7.00
CA LEU A 96 -20.50 -1.22 7.10
C LEU A 96 -20.44 -1.90 5.73
N TRP A 97 -20.93 -1.23 4.69
CA TRP A 97 -20.85 -1.74 3.32
C TRP A 97 -19.40 -1.81 2.84
N LEU A 98 -18.57 -0.81 3.15
CA LEU A 98 -17.13 -0.84 2.83
C LEU A 98 -16.42 -2.03 3.45
N VAL A 99 -16.73 -2.37 4.72
CA VAL A 99 -16.17 -3.57 5.37
C VAL A 99 -16.59 -4.84 4.65
N MET A 100 -17.88 -5.00 4.33
CA MET A 100 -18.37 -6.21 3.64
C MET A 100 -17.79 -6.34 2.23
N LEU A 101 -17.73 -5.25 1.48
CA LEU A 101 -17.09 -5.23 0.16
C LEU A 101 -15.60 -5.55 0.25
N ALA A 102 -14.88 -4.98 1.22
CA ALA A 102 -13.46 -5.26 1.44
C ALA A 102 -13.20 -6.73 1.79
N VAL A 103 -14.02 -7.32 2.67
CA VAL A 103 -13.91 -8.74 3.04
C VAL A 103 -14.26 -9.64 1.86
N GLY A 104 -15.33 -9.34 1.11
CA GLY A 104 -15.68 -10.10 -0.09
C GLY A 104 -14.59 -10.05 -1.16
N ALA A 105 -14.01 -8.86 -1.37
CA ALA A 105 -12.90 -8.69 -2.30
C ALA A 105 -11.62 -9.39 -1.82
N ALA A 106 -11.33 -9.34 -0.51
CA ALA A 106 -10.22 -10.07 0.10
C ALA A 106 -10.37 -11.60 -0.08
N LEU A 107 -11.57 -12.16 0.12
CA LEU A 107 -11.88 -13.56 -0.15
C LEU A 107 -11.64 -13.91 -1.63
N ALA A 108 -11.95 -13.00 -2.54
CA ALA A 108 -11.64 -13.14 -3.96
C ALA A 108 -10.15 -12.89 -4.29
N GLY A 109 -9.30 -12.62 -3.30
CA GLY A 109 -7.86 -12.43 -3.46
C GLY A 109 -7.44 -11.02 -3.87
N TYR A 110 -8.29 -10.00 -3.68
CA TYR A 110 -7.95 -8.60 -3.94
C TYR A 110 -8.39 -7.72 -2.75
N PRO A 111 -7.50 -7.43 -1.78
CA PRO A 111 -7.86 -6.59 -0.65
C PRO A 111 -8.14 -5.16 -1.12
N LEU A 112 -9.42 -4.77 -1.11
CA LEU A 112 -9.85 -3.42 -1.45
C LEU A 112 -9.89 -2.52 -0.21
N PHE A 113 -9.82 -1.20 -0.46
CA PHE A 113 -10.06 -0.16 0.54
C PHE A 113 -9.07 -0.11 1.71
N GLY A 114 -7.96 -0.85 1.69
CA GLY A 114 -6.92 -0.74 2.72
C GLY A 114 -6.34 0.68 2.86
N TRP A 115 -6.37 1.47 1.77
CA TRP A 115 -5.99 2.87 1.75
C TRP A 115 -7.01 3.84 2.38
N LEU A 116 -8.28 3.42 2.55
CA LEU A 116 -9.32 4.19 3.26
C LEU A 116 -9.23 4.03 4.79
N ASP A 117 -8.29 3.22 5.27
CA ASP A 117 -8.07 3.05 6.70
C ASP A 117 -7.50 4.34 7.33
N PRO A 118 -8.06 4.82 8.47
CA PRO A 118 -7.63 6.07 9.07
C PRO A 118 -6.15 6.09 9.49
N LEU A 119 -5.56 4.95 9.86
CA LEU A 119 -4.14 4.87 10.23
C LEU A 119 -3.25 4.89 9.00
N VAL A 120 -3.71 4.30 7.90
CA VAL A 120 -3.02 4.40 6.60
C VAL A 120 -3.05 5.85 6.11
N ILE A 121 -4.21 6.52 6.14
CA ILE A 121 -4.35 7.92 5.76
C ILE A 121 -3.47 8.82 6.65
N PHE A 122 -3.49 8.59 7.97
CA PHE A 122 -2.63 9.31 8.89
C PHE A 122 -1.15 9.12 8.56
N ASN A 123 -0.72 7.87 8.35
CA ASN A 123 0.67 7.58 8.01
C ASN A 123 1.07 8.11 6.63
N ALA A 124 0.13 8.18 5.68
CA ALA A 124 0.36 8.73 4.34
C ALA A 124 0.65 10.23 4.35
N ALA A 125 0.05 10.99 5.27
CA ALA A 125 0.27 12.44 5.40
C ALA A 125 1.75 12.80 5.64
N PHE A 126 2.47 11.99 6.41
CA PHE A 126 3.90 12.18 6.67
C PHE A 126 4.79 11.83 5.46
N GLY A 127 4.22 11.24 4.41
CA GLY A 127 4.91 10.99 3.15
C GLY A 127 5.23 12.26 2.36
N ALA A 128 4.48 13.35 2.59
CA ALA A 128 4.72 14.66 1.97
C ALA A 128 6.04 15.31 2.43
N ALA A 129 6.65 14.83 3.51
CA ALA A 129 7.96 15.30 3.94
C ALA A 129 9.13 14.83 3.04
N ARG A 130 8.86 14.09 1.95
CA ARG A 130 9.86 13.74 0.93
C ARG A 130 10.12 14.90 -0.03
N ARG A 131 11.38 15.06 -0.46
CA ARG A 131 11.86 16.20 -1.28
C ARG A 131 11.41 16.22 -2.74
N ARG A 132 10.75 15.17 -3.26
CA ARG A 132 10.26 15.07 -4.64
C ARG A 132 8.93 14.31 -4.64
N LEU A 133 7.81 15.03 -4.75
CA LEU A 133 6.47 14.45 -4.71
C LEU A 133 5.86 14.49 -6.10
N GLU A 134 5.47 13.34 -6.63
CA GLU A 134 4.58 13.29 -7.79
C GLU A 134 3.14 13.64 -7.39
N LEU A 135 2.29 13.91 -8.38
CA LEU A 135 0.86 14.13 -8.17
C LEU A 135 0.21 12.99 -7.35
N ARG A 136 0.61 11.74 -7.60
CA ARG A 136 0.09 10.56 -6.90
C ARG A 136 0.50 10.52 -5.43
N ASP A 137 1.72 10.94 -5.10
CA ASP A 137 2.17 11.06 -3.71
C ASP A 137 1.42 12.17 -2.98
N TRP A 138 1.18 13.30 -3.65
CA TRP A 138 0.39 14.41 -3.11
C TRP A 138 -1.06 14.00 -2.82
N LEU A 139 -1.71 13.30 -3.76
CA LEU A 139 -3.07 12.79 -3.57
C LEU A 139 -3.15 11.84 -2.36
N ALA A 140 -2.16 10.96 -2.19
CA ALA A 140 -2.10 10.08 -1.02
C ALA A 140 -1.89 10.86 0.30
N ALA A 141 -1.05 11.91 0.30
CA ALA A 141 -0.80 12.74 1.48
C ALA A 141 -1.98 13.68 1.83
N ALA A 142 -2.76 14.10 0.84
CA ALA A 142 -3.92 14.98 1.00
C ALA A 142 -5.08 14.33 1.79
N GLY A 143 -5.08 13.01 1.96
CA GLY A 143 -6.13 12.29 2.67
C GLY A 143 -6.37 12.77 4.10
N LEU A 144 -5.31 13.01 4.90
CA LEU A 144 -5.48 13.49 6.28
C LEU A 144 -6.03 14.92 6.33
N PRO A 145 -5.45 15.91 5.61
CA PRO A 145 -6.06 17.24 5.48
C PRO A 145 -7.52 17.21 5.05
N ALA A 146 -7.88 16.38 4.07
CA ALA A 146 -9.26 16.22 3.61
C ALA A 146 -10.18 15.67 4.72
N LEU A 147 -9.70 14.71 5.52
CA LEU A 147 -10.45 14.19 6.67
C LEU A 147 -10.61 15.20 7.81
N LEU A 148 -9.64 16.10 8.01
CA LEU A 148 -9.72 17.17 9.00
C LEU A 148 -10.69 18.27 8.54
N LEU A 149 -10.65 18.65 7.26
CA LEU A 149 -11.62 19.55 6.65
C LEU A 149 -13.04 18.97 6.74
N LEU A 150 -13.20 17.67 6.46
CA LEU A 150 -14.49 17.01 6.62
C LEU A 150 -14.98 17.00 8.07
N ALA A 151 -14.07 16.84 9.04
CA ALA A 151 -14.42 16.90 10.46
C ALA A 151 -14.85 18.31 10.90
N PHE A 152 -14.25 19.34 10.30
CA PHE A 152 -14.66 20.73 10.51
C PHE A 152 -16.03 21.03 9.90
N LEU A 153 -16.30 20.59 8.66
CA LEU A 153 -17.57 20.83 7.96
C LEU A 153 -18.74 19.98 8.49
N ALA A 154 -18.46 18.72 8.82
CA ALA A 154 -19.45 17.73 9.23
C ALA A 154 -18.91 16.84 10.37
N PRO A 155 -18.91 17.36 11.63
CA PRO A 155 -18.39 16.64 12.79
C PRO A 155 -19.00 15.25 12.94
N GLY A 156 -18.14 14.22 13.07
CA GLY A 156 -18.54 12.83 13.28
C GLY A 156 -19.00 12.07 12.03
N LEU A 157 -19.04 12.69 10.84
CA LEU A 157 -19.45 12.02 9.60
C LEU A 157 -18.51 10.86 9.23
N TRP A 158 -17.20 11.11 9.22
CA TRP A 158 -16.21 10.08 8.89
C TRP A 158 -16.24 8.93 9.89
N CYS A 159 -15.88 9.17 11.16
CA CYS A 159 -15.82 8.14 12.18
C CYS A 159 -17.18 7.48 12.49
N GLY A 160 -18.29 8.19 12.30
CA GLY A 160 -19.64 7.69 12.59
C GLY A 160 -20.25 6.86 11.46
N ARG A 161 -20.07 7.28 10.21
CA ARG A 161 -20.82 6.75 9.05
C ARG A 161 -19.98 6.18 7.93
N LEU A 162 -18.75 6.65 7.71
CA LEU A 162 -17.93 6.28 6.53
C LEU A 162 -16.75 5.37 6.87
N CYS A 163 -16.14 5.53 8.04
CA CYS A 163 -14.88 4.88 8.40
C CYS A 163 -15.04 3.34 8.49
N PRO A 164 -14.29 2.56 7.68
CA PRO A 164 -14.38 1.10 7.70
C PRO A 164 -13.90 0.51 9.02
N LEU A 165 -12.86 1.10 9.62
CA LEU A 165 -12.32 0.67 10.91
C LEU A 165 -13.30 0.89 12.08
N GLY A 166 -14.09 1.97 12.05
CA GLY A 166 -15.14 2.20 13.04
C GLY A 166 -16.31 1.23 12.85
N ALA A 167 -16.74 1.02 11.61
CA ALA A 167 -17.80 0.08 11.27
C ALA A 167 -17.44 -1.38 11.62
N LEU A 168 -16.17 -1.76 11.46
CA LEU A 168 -15.70 -3.08 11.87
C LEU A 168 -15.84 -3.30 13.39
N GLN A 169 -15.49 -2.31 14.21
CA GLN A 169 -15.67 -2.41 15.67
C GLN A 169 -17.15 -2.51 16.06
N ASP A 170 -18.03 -1.75 15.38
CA ASP A 170 -19.48 -1.87 15.59
C ASP A 170 -20.00 -3.27 15.19
N LEU A 171 -19.45 -3.86 14.12
CA LEU A 171 -19.79 -5.21 13.67
C LEU A 171 -19.33 -6.29 14.65
N ILE A 172 -18.11 -6.18 15.18
CA ILE A 172 -17.57 -7.13 16.19
C ILE A 172 -18.45 -7.16 17.45
N ARG A 173 -19.02 -6.02 17.85
CA ARG A 173 -19.93 -5.92 19.01
C ARG A 173 -21.37 -6.33 18.69
N PHE A 174 -21.74 -6.47 17.42
CA PHE A 174 -23.11 -6.80 17.00
C PHE A 174 -23.73 -8.01 17.74
N PRO A 175 -23.07 -9.17 17.92
CA PRO A 175 -23.67 -10.31 18.63
C PRO A 175 -24.03 -9.99 20.09
N PHE A 176 -23.20 -9.21 20.79
CA PHE A 176 -23.49 -8.77 22.15
C PHE A 176 -24.69 -7.81 22.18
N ARG A 177 -24.74 -6.87 21.22
CA ARG A 177 -25.89 -5.96 21.05
C ARG A 177 -27.19 -6.72 20.78
N LEU A 178 -27.12 -7.75 19.95
CA LEU A 178 -28.26 -8.60 19.62
C LEU A 178 -28.75 -9.40 20.83
N ARG A 179 -27.86 -9.78 21.77
CA ARG A 179 -28.23 -10.44 23.04
C ARG A 179 -28.96 -9.51 24.02
N MET A 180 -28.70 -8.21 23.97
CA MET A 180 -29.39 -7.23 24.82
C MET A 180 -30.80 -6.86 24.33
N LEU A 181 -31.18 -7.23 23.11
CA LEU A 181 -32.54 -7.00 22.61
C LEU A 181 -33.50 -8.01 23.24
N VAL A 182 -34.35 -7.50 24.14
CA VAL A 182 -35.41 -8.27 24.81
C VAL A 182 -36.49 -8.68 23.81
N ASP A 183 -36.86 -7.79 22.88
CA ASP A 183 -37.86 -8.05 21.85
C ASP A 183 -37.34 -9.00 20.76
N LYS A 184 -37.94 -10.19 20.69
CA LYS A 184 -37.61 -11.23 19.70
C LYS A 184 -37.87 -10.77 18.26
N THR A 185 -38.88 -9.94 18.02
CA THR A 185 -39.24 -9.46 16.67
C THR A 185 -38.23 -8.44 16.16
N ALA A 186 -37.88 -7.45 16.97
CA ALA A 186 -36.79 -6.52 16.70
C ALA A 186 -35.45 -7.26 16.47
N ARG A 187 -35.14 -8.24 17.31
CA ARG A 187 -33.95 -9.08 17.19
C ARG A 187 -33.87 -9.79 15.82
N ARG A 188 -34.96 -10.45 15.40
CA ARG A 188 -35.02 -11.15 14.10
C ARG A 188 -34.89 -10.18 12.93
N ARG A 189 -35.54 -9.00 13.01
CA ARG A 189 -35.47 -7.96 11.98
C ARG A 189 -34.06 -7.41 11.80
N GLU A 190 -33.34 -7.14 12.90
CA GLU A 190 -31.95 -6.67 12.85
C GLU A 190 -31.00 -7.74 12.29
N SER A 191 -31.13 -9.00 12.73
CA SER A 191 -30.33 -10.10 12.21
C SER A 191 -30.55 -10.31 10.71
N ALA A 192 -31.80 -10.29 10.24
CA ALA A 192 -32.13 -10.43 8.82
C ALA A 192 -31.63 -9.23 7.99
N ALA A 193 -31.70 -8.01 8.53
CA ALA A 193 -31.15 -6.84 7.86
C ALA A 193 -29.62 -6.92 7.73
N LEU A 194 -28.91 -7.37 8.77
CA LEU A 194 -27.47 -7.58 8.70
C LEU A 194 -27.10 -8.71 7.74
N GLY A 195 -27.81 -9.85 7.80
CA GLY A 195 -27.59 -11.00 6.92
C GLY A 195 -27.74 -10.63 5.44
N ARG A 196 -28.79 -9.88 5.08
CA ARG A 196 -28.98 -9.36 3.71
C ARG A 196 -27.83 -8.45 3.27
N ARG A 197 -27.37 -7.54 4.14
CA ARG A 197 -26.24 -6.65 3.83
C ARG A 197 -24.93 -7.41 3.69
N ALA A 198 -24.69 -8.42 4.53
CA ALA A 198 -23.51 -9.26 4.45
C ALA A 198 -23.52 -10.05 3.13
N PHE A 199 -24.63 -10.69 2.78
CA PHE A 199 -24.77 -11.42 1.53
C PHE A 199 -24.52 -10.54 0.30
N LEU A 200 -25.20 -9.39 0.21
CA LEU A 200 -25.03 -8.45 -0.89
C LEU A 200 -23.63 -7.84 -0.92
N GLY A 201 -23.11 -7.40 0.23
CA GLY A 201 -21.79 -6.75 0.32
C GLY A 201 -20.64 -7.71 0.02
N LEU A 202 -20.66 -8.93 0.58
CA LEU A 202 -19.65 -9.95 0.29
C LEU A 202 -19.75 -10.41 -1.16
N GLY A 203 -20.97 -10.63 -1.67
CA GLY A 203 -21.21 -11.04 -3.06
C GLY A 203 -20.71 -9.99 -4.06
N LEU A 204 -21.03 -8.71 -3.85
CA LEU A 204 -20.53 -7.60 -4.68
C LEU A 204 -19.01 -7.46 -4.57
N GLY A 205 -18.45 -7.60 -3.36
CA GLY A 205 -17.00 -7.53 -3.14
C GLY A 205 -16.26 -8.67 -3.86
N ALA A 206 -16.78 -9.90 -3.78
CA ALA A 206 -16.20 -11.05 -4.47
C ALA A 206 -16.41 -10.97 -6.00
N GLY A 207 -17.60 -10.54 -6.42
CA GLY A 207 -17.97 -10.34 -7.82
C GLY A 207 -17.21 -9.21 -8.51
N TYR A 208 -16.63 -8.27 -7.76
CA TYR A 208 -15.77 -7.23 -8.30
C TYR A 208 -14.57 -7.79 -9.07
N ARG A 209 -14.06 -8.98 -8.72
CA ARG A 209 -13.02 -9.69 -9.48
C ARG A 209 -13.47 -10.13 -10.88
N LEU A 210 -14.77 -10.32 -11.10
CA LEU A 210 -15.31 -10.66 -12.42
C LEU A 210 -15.42 -9.42 -13.31
N VAL A 211 -15.70 -8.25 -12.71
CA VAL A 211 -15.81 -6.96 -13.41
C VAL A 211 -14.41 -6.40 -13.72
N LEU A 212 -13.51 -6.44 -12.75
CA LEU A 212 -12.09 -6.19 -13.00
C LEU A 212 -11.47 -7.44 -13.60
N ARG A 213 -11.54 -7.58 -14.92
CA ARG A 213 -10.76 -8.60 -15.62
C ARG A 213 -9.32 -8.54 -15.10
N PRO A 214 -8.76 -9.65 -14.56
CA PRO A 214 -7.33 -9.70 -14.29
C PRO A 214 -6.66 -9.38 -15.63
N VAL A 215 -5.69 -8.47 -15.62
CA VAL A 215 -4.90 -8.15 -16.81
C VAL A 215 -4.23 -9.46 -17.26
N ARG A 216 -4.89 -10.18 -18.16
CA ARG A 216 -4.31 -11.23 -18.98
C ARG A 216 -3.70 -10.51 -20.16
N GLY A 217 -2.39 -10.25 -20.08
CA GLY A 217 -1.53 -10.04 -21.24
C GLY A 217 -1.98 -8.97 -22.23
N GLY A 218 -2.32 -7.77 -21.78
CA GLY A 218 -2.38 -6.59 -22.65
C GLY A 218 -1.12 -5.78 -22.46
N THR A 219 -0.29 -5.70 -23.51
CA THR A 219 0.82 -4.79 -23.92
C THR A 219 1.37 -3.66 -23.02
N SER A 220 0.85 -3.38 -21.83
CA SER A 220 1.45 -2.50 -20.83
C SER A 220 2.59 -3.24 -20.13
N GLU A 221 3.79 -2.65 -20.17
CA GLU A 221 4.96 -3.13 -19.44
C GLU A 221 4.59 -3.47 -18.00
N ALA A 222 4.83 -4.72 -17.61
CA ALA A 222 4.55 -5.18 -16.26
C ALA A 222 5.30 -4.30 -15.25
N ALA A 223 4.58 -3.85 -14.22
CA ALA A 223 5.12 -2.96 -13.22
C ALA A 223 6.26 -3.65 -12.44
N ILE A 224 7.40 -2.96 -12.33
CA ILE A 224 8.51 -3.44 -11.51
C ILE A 224 8.11 -3.34 -10.04
N ARG A 225 8.23 -4.43 -9.31
CA ARG A 225 7.88 -4.49 -7.88
C ARG A 225 9.11 -4.36 -6.99
N PRO A 226 8.94 -3.96 -5.71
CA PRO A 226 10.04 -3.91 -4.75
C PRO A 226 10.80 -5.24 -4.62
N PRO A 227 12.06 -5.22 -4.14
CA PRO A 227 12.89 -6.42 -4.03
C PRO A 227 12.29 -7.48 -3.11
N ALA A 228 12.62 -8.75 -3.39
CA ALA A 228 12.09 -9.94 -2.73
C ALA A 228 10.56 -10.06 -2.73
N SER A 229 9.84 -9.20 -3.45
CA SER A 229 8.39 -9.31 -3.58
C SER A 229 8.02 -10.60 -4.30
N THR A 230 6.85 -11.13 -3.95
CA THR A 230 6.26 -12.23 -4.72
C THR A 230 5.84 -11.73 -6.11
N GLY A 231 5.65 -12.61 -7.09
CA GLY A 231 5.20 -12.21 -8.43
C GLY A 231 3.97 -11.30 -8.43
N ASP A 232 3.81 -10.48 -9.47
CA ASP A 232 2.88 -9.34 -9.53
C ASP A 232 1.45 -9.67 -9.06
N ALA A 233 0.91 -10.79 -9.55
CA ALA A 233 -0.42 -11.27 -9.18
C ALA A 233 -0.54 -11.52 -7.68
N ARG A 234 0.44 -12.19 -7.06
CA ARG A 234 0.45 -12.48 -5.61
C ARG A 234 0.69 -11.20 -4.82
N PHE A 235 1.65 -10.37 -5.22
CA PHE A 235 1.96 -9.10 -4.57
C PHE A 235 0.72 -8.23 -4.38
N THR A 236 -0.08 -8.10 -5.43
CA THR A 236 -1.29 -7.28 -5.44
C THR A 236 -2.40 -7.84 -4.53
N ARG A 237 -2.38 -9.15 -4.23
CA ARG A 237 -3.26 -9.77 -3.22
C ARG A 237 -2.80 -9.54 -1.79
N LEU A 238 -1.49 -9.40 -1.57
CA LEU A 238 -0.93 -9.21 -0.23
C LEU A 238 -0.88 -7.73 0.16
N CYS A 239 -0.79 -6.82 -0.82
CA CYS A 239 -0.55 -5.41 -0.57
C CYS A 239 -1.80 -4.70 -0.04
N THR A 240 -1.73 -4.17 1.19
CA THR A 240 -2.80 -3.32 1.76
C THR A 240 -2.76 -1.89 1.25
N ARG A 241 -1.84 -1.56 0.33
CA ARG A 241 -1.65 -0.21 -0.24
C ARG A 241 -1.42 0.87 0.82
N CYS A 242 -0.73 0.51 1.91
CA CYS A 242 -0.47 1.41 3.03
C CYS A 242 0.62 2.48 2.77
N GLY A 243 1.37 2.33 1.68
CA GLY A 243 2.42 3.26 1.28
C GLY A 243 3.65 3.31 2.20
N ALA A 244 3.77 2.43 3.20
CA ALA A 244 4.90 2.45 4.14
C ALA A 244 6.25 2.27 3.43
N CYS A 245 6.31 1.37 2.46
CA CYS A 245 7.50 1.14 1.63
C CYS A 245 7.84 2.34 0.72
N VAL A 246 6.82 3.02 0.20
CA VAL A 246 6.98 4.23 -0.62
C VAL A 246 7.71 5.28 0.22
N ARG A 247 7.22 5.56 1.44
CA ARG A 247 7.80 6.56 2.35
C ARG A 247 9.19 6.22 2.89
N SER A 248 9.46 4.93 3.17
CA SER A 248 10.75 4.52 3.75
C SER A 248 11.88 4.42 2.74
N CYS A 249 11.59 4.52 1.45
CA CYS A 249 12.57 4.45 0.37
C CYS A 249 13.50 5.70 0.38
N PRO A 250 14.81 5.53 0.63
CA PRO A 250 15.74 6.66 0.73
C PRO A 250 16.01 7.31 -0.63
N ASN A 251 16.03 6.51 -1.70
CA ASN A 251 16.28 6.98 -3.06
C ASN A 251 15.00 7.42 -3.79
N GLY A 252 13.83 7.27 -3.17
CA GLY A 252 12.56 7.71 -3.76
C GLY A 252 12.17 6.97 -5.05
N ILE A 253 12.67 5.75 -5.26
CA ILE A 253 12.38 4.94 -6.47
C ILE A 253 11.04 4.20 -6.39
N ILE A 254 10.48 4.04 -5.18
CA ILE A 254 9.18 3.39 -4.98
C ILE A 254 8.09 4.47 -5.01
N ARG A 255 7.13 4.34 -5.92
CA ARG A 255 6.00 5.26 -6.15
C ARG A 255 4.67 4.52 -6.09
N PHE A 256 3.57 5.25 -6.00
CA PHE A 256 2.23 4.66 -6.09
C PHE A 256 1.86 4.37 -7.54
N GLY A 257 1.51 3.11 -7.80
CA GLY A 257 1.04 2.63 -9.10
C GLY A 257 -0.28 3.25 -9.53
N GLY A 258 -0.46 3.31 -10.84
CA GLY A 258 -1.62 3.92 -11.49
C GLY A 258 -2.55 2.89 -12.10
N VAL A 259 -3.48 3.38 -12.93
CA VAL A 259 -4.43 2.53 -13.67
C VAL A 259 -3.77 1.83 -14.88
N GLY A 260 -2.56 2.24 -15.27
CA GLY A 260 -1.81 1.67 -16.41
C GLY A 260 -1.58 0.15 -16.27
N ASN A 261 -1.33 -0.32 -15.05
CA ASN A 261 -1.18 -1.75 -14.73
C ASN A 261 -2.51 -2.41 -14.33
N GLY A 262 -3.61 -1.86 -14.84
CA GLY A 262 -4.97 -2.21 -14.47
C GLY A 262 -5.40 -1.66 -13.10
N TRP A 263 -6.69 -1.79 -12.81
CA TRP A 263 -7.28 -1.39 -11.53
C TRP A 263 -6.67 -2.09 -10.31
N ALA A 264 -6.09 -3.27 -10.52
CA ALA A 264 -5.38 -4.00 -9.47
C ALA A 264 -4.07 -3.27 -9.05
N GLY A 265 -3.37 -2.62 -9.99
CA GLY A 265 -2.14 -1.88 -9.75
C GLY A 265 -2.33 -0.51 -9.10
N VAL A 266 -3.57 0.01 -9.05
CA VAL A 266 -3.86 1.33 -8.45
C VAL A 266 -3.44 1.36 -6.98
N LEU A 267 -2.59 2.33 -6.64
CA LEU A 267 -1.97 2.51 -5.32
C LEU A 267 -1.12 1.32 -4.83
N ALA A 268 -0.93 0.28 -5.64
CA ALA A 268 0.07 -0.74 -5.38
C ALA A 268 1.45 -0.13 -5.68
N PRO A 269 2.46 -0.31 -4.83
CA PRO A 269 3.76 0.31 -5.05
C PRO A 269 4.46 -0.27 -6.27
N GLU A 270 5.08 0.61 -7.06
CA GLU A 270 5.83 0.31 -8.28
C GLU A 270 7.20 0.98 -8.18
N VAL A 271 8.19 0.41 -8.85
CA VAL A 271 9.56 0.91 -8.86
C VAL A 271 9.84 1.57 -10.20
N THR A 272 10.37 2.79 -10.14
CA THR A 272 10.80 3.60 -11.30
C THR A 272 12.21 4.12 -11.04
N PHE A 273 13.08 4.10 -12.06
CA PHE A 273 14.50 4.41 -11.89
C PHE A 273 14.90 5.83 -12.32
N ASP A 274 13.93 6.73 -12.54
CA ASP A 274 14.21 8.12 -12.99
C ASP A 274 15.09 8.90 -12.01
N ASN A 275 14.87 8.71 -10.70
CA ASN A 275 15.48 9.51 -9.63
C ASN A 275 16.62 8.77 -8.90
N GLY A 276 16.87 7.51 -9.23
CA GLY A 276 17.87 6.69 -8.55
C GLY A 276 17.67 5.20 -8.80
N TYR A 277 18.44 4.39 -8.07
CA TYR A 277 18.42 2.93 -8.17
C TYR A 277 18.24 2.27 -6.81
N CYS A 278 18.10 0.94 -6.77
CA CYS A 278 17.96 0.16 -5.56
C CYS A 278 19.35 -0.36 -5.11
N PRO A 279 20.02 0.25 -4.11
CA PRO A 279 21.37 -0.17 -3.72
C PRO A 279 21.33 -1.52 -3.00
N PRO A 280 22.34 -2.39 -3.19
CA PRO A 280 22.36 -3.73 -2.60
C PRO A 280 22.30 -3.72 -1.06
N SER A 281 22.85 -2.69 -0.42
CA SER A 281 22.88 -2.55 1.05
C SER A 281 21.54 -2.18 1.70
N CYS A 282 20.53 -1.75 0.94
CA CYS A 282 19.25 -1.26 1.48
C CYS A 282 18.20 -2.36 1.66
N THR A 283 17.66 -2.49 2.87
CA THR A 283 16.59 -3.46 3.22
C THR A 283 15.31 -2.80 3.79
N ARG A 284 15.19 -1.47 3.68
CA ARG A 284 14.16 -0.67 4.37
C ARG A 284 12.72 -1.07 4.03
N CYS A 285 12.41 -1.35 2.76
CA CYS A 285 11.04 -1.67 2.35
C CYS A 285 10.53 -2.99 2.93
N GLY A 286 11.41 -3.98 3.14
CA GLY A 286 11.07 -5.26 3.79
C GLY A 286 10.85 -5.12 5.30
N GLN A 287 11.47 -4.12 5.94
CA GLN A 287 11.31 -3.88 7.38
C GLN A 287 9.99 -3.20 7.75
N VAL A 288 9.42 -2.41 6.83
CA VAL A 288 8.22 -1.57 7.10
C VAL A 288 6.92 -2.15 6.60
N CYS A 289 6.95 -3.21 5.78
CA CYS A 289 5.75 -3.75 5.17
C CYS A 289 4.91 -4.54 6.19
N PRO A 290 3.73 -4.05 6.61
CA PRO A 290 2.95 -4.71 7.66
C PRO A 290 2.25 -5.96 7.14
N SER A 291 1.82 -5.97 5.87
CA SER A 291 1.05 -7.05 5.27
C SER A 291 1.90 -8.22 4.79
N GLY A 292 3.23 -8.10 4.83
CA GLY A 292 4.15 -9.10 4.28
C GLY A 292 4.15 -9.20 2.75
N ALA A 293 3.51 -8.26 2.03
CA ALA A 293 3.60 -8.19 0.56
C ALA A 293 5.03 -8.07 0.06
N ILE A 294 5.84 -7.30 0.79
CA ILE A 294 7.29 -7.33 0.73
C ILE A 294 7.72 -8.12 1.98
N PRO A 295 8.29 -9.33 1.82
CA PRO A 295 8.74 -10.11 2.96
C PRO A 295 9.89 -9.39 3.68
N ARG A 296 10.17 -9.79 4.92
CA ARG A 296 11.41 -9.35 5.58
C ARG A 296 12.59 -10.05 4.93
N PHE A 297 13.62 -9.29 4.60
CA PHE A 297 14.83 -9.78 3.94
C PHE A 297 16.07 -9.04 4.49
N THR A 298 17.21 -9.71 4.46
CA THR A 298 18.55 -9.21 4.78
C THR A 298 19.26 -8.77 3.50
N ARG A 299 20.51 -8.31 3.60
CA ARG A 299 21.28 -7.88 2.42
C ARG A 299 21.59 -9.06 1.50
N GLU A 300 21.84 -10.23 2.06
CA GLU A 300 22.23 -11.42 1.33
C GLU A 300 21.07 -12.00 0.52
N ASN A 301 19.87 -12.05 1.10
CA ASN A 301 18.70 -12.69 0.46
C ASN A 301 17.78 -11.72 -0.31
N LYS A 302 18.15 -10.43 -0.39
CA LYS A 302 17.38 -9.38 -1.07
C LYS A 302 17.02 -9.72 -2.52
N TYR A 303 17.94 -10.37 -3.23
CA TYR A 303 17.84 -10.67 -4.65
C TYR A 303 17.60 -12.15 -4.95
N VAL A 304 17.19 -12.95 -3.95
CA VAL A 304 16.73 -14.34 -4.18
C VAL A 304 15.64 -14.38 -5.26
N ARG A 305 14.85 -13.30 -5.37
CA ARG A 305 14.04 -13.01 -6.55
C ARG A 305 14.49 -11.68 -7.14
N PRO A 306 14.89 -11.64 -8.42
CA PRO A 306 15.23 -10.39 -9.08
C PRO A 306 14.00 -9.48 -9.16
N MET A 307 14.21 -8.17 -9.12
CA MET A 307 13.14 -7.18 -9.29
C MET A 307 12.63 -7.12 -10.73
N GLY A 308 13.50 -7.49 -11.66
CA GLY A 308 13.31 -7.48 -13.11
C GLY A 308 14.64 -7.79 -13.78
N THR A 309 14.65 -7.75 -15.12
CA THR A 309 15.84 -7.98 -15.95
C THR A 309 16.12 -6.74 -16.79
N ALA A 310 17.40 -6.39 -16.93
CA ALA A 310 17.78 -5.31 -17.82
C ALA A 310 17.58 -5.74 -19.28
N ARG A 311 17.11 -4.81 -20.12
CA ARG A 311 17.05 -4.95 -21.58
C ARG A 311 17.61 -3.70 -22.23
N VAL A 312 18.44 -3.90 -23.25
CA VAL A 312 18.97 -2.82 -24.06
C VAL A 312 18.01 -2.57 -25.22
N ASP A 313 17.68 -1.31 -25.41
CA ASP A 313 17.01 -0.78 -26.57
C ASP A 313 18.09 -0.28 -27.53
N GLU A 314 18.20 -0.97 -28.65
CA GLU A 314 19.29 -0.80 -29.61
C GLU A 314 19.20 0.56 -30.33
N ASP A 315 17.99 1.03 -30.58
CA ASP A 315 17.73 2.29 -31.29
C ASP A 315 18.24 3.51 -30.52
N HIS A 316 18.29 3.40 -29.20
CA HIS A 316 18.71 4.48 -28.30
C HIS A 316 20.14 4.32 -27.78
N CYS A 317 20.80 3.19 -28.09
CA CYS A 317 22.13 2.90 -27.58
C CYS A 317 23.22 3.71 -28.28
N LEU A 318 23.96 4.51 -27.51
CA LEU A 318 25.04 5.35 -28.04
C LEU A 318 26.16 4.53 -28.70
N MET A 319 26.39 3.28 -28.29
CA MET A 319 27.39 2.40 -28.92
C MET A 319 27.01 2.00 -30.34
N ILE A 320 25.72 1.79 -30.61
CA ILE A 320 25.22 1.50 -31.97
C ILE A 320 25.28 2.75 -32.83
N SER A 321 25.16 3.94 -32.22
CA SER A 321 25.39 5.23 -32.89
C SER A 321 26.88 5.59 -33.06
N GLY A 322 27.80 4.63 -32.88
CA GLY A 322 29.25 4.83 -33.10
C GLY A 322 29.98 5.61 -32.00
N ARG A 323 29.40 5.77 -30.81
CA ARG A 323 30.05 6.44 -29.66
C ARG A 323 30.54 5.44 -28.62
N GLU A 324 31.70 5.68 -28.04
CA GLU A 324 32.23 4.86 -26.94
C GLU A 324 31.41 5.09 -25.65
N CYS A 325 30.63 4.09 -25.21
CA CYS A 325 29.79 4.21 -24.03
C CYS A 325 29.71 2.88 -23.24
N GLY A 326 30.47 2.78 -22.15
CA GLY A 326 30.45 1.63 -21.21
C GLY A 326 29.73 1.90 -19.87
N ALA A 327 28.98 3.01 -19.77
CA ALA A 327 28.50 3.53 -18.48
C ALA A 327 27.64 2.52 -17.69
N CYS A 328 26.79 1.75 -18.36
CA CYS A 328 25.95 0.74 -17.73
C CYS A 328 26.74 -0.47 -17.22
N VAL A 329 27.79 -0.87 -17.93
CA VAL A 329 28.68 -1.99 -17.60
C VAL A 329 29.54 -1.62 -16.40
N GLY A 330 30.18 -0.45 -16.43
CA GLY A 330 30.98 0.05 -15.31
C GLY A 330 30.17 0.33 -14.03
N ALA A 331 28.90 0.68 -14.15
CA ALA A 331 28.01 0.91 -13.00
C ALA A 331 27.44 -0.39 -12.39
N CYS A 332 27.61 -1.55 -13.04
CA CYS A 332 26.98 -2.80 -12.60
C CYS A 332 27.71 -3.43 -11.41
N LEU A 333 27.15 -3.27 -10.22
CA LEU A 333 27.69 -3.85 -8.97
C LEU A 333 27.60 -5.39 -8.90
N HIS A 334 26.87 -6.02 -9.82
CA HIS A 334 26.63 -7.47 -9.82
C HIS A 334 27.37 -8.20 -10.95
N GLY A 335 28.12 -7.49 -11.81
CA GLY A 335 28.83 -8.10 -12.94
C GLY A 335 27.90 -8.84 -13.90
N ALA A 336 26.70 -8.30 -14.12
CA ALA A 336 25.64 -8.90 -14.95
C ALA A 336 25.60 -8.35 -16.38
N LEU A 337 26.40 -7.32 -16.69
CA LEU A 337 26.48 -6.72 -18.01
C LEU A 337 27.92 -6.83 -18.48
N ASP A 338 28.11 -7.21 -19.74
CA ASP A 338 29.41 -7.29 -20.39
C ASP A 338 29.35 -6.67 -21.79
N MET A 339 30.50 -6.25 -22.32
CA MET A 339 30.63 -5.71 -23.68
C MET A 339 31.33 -6.73 -24.56
N VAL A 340 30.64 -7.16 -25.61
CA VAL A 340 31.17 -8.10 -26.60
C VAL A 340 31.29 -7.38 -27.94
N TRP A 341 32.43 -7.58 -28.59
CA TRP A 341 32.66 -7.06 -29.93
C TRP A 341 31.86 -7.88 -30.95
N ASP A 342 30.98 -7.21 -31.70
CA ASP A 342 30.27 -7.80 -32.82
C ASP A 342 31.03 -7.47 -34.11
N ALA A 343 31.67 -8.50 -34.67
CA ALA A 343 32.48 -8.37 -35.88
C ALA A 343 31.64 -8.12 -37.14
N GLU A 344 30.36 -8.52 -37.16
CA GLU A 344 29.49 -8.34 -38.33
C GLU A 344 29.09 -6.88 -38.50
N ASN A 345 28.70 -6.24 -37.39
CA ASN A 345 28.28 -4.84 -37.38
C ASN A 345 29.44 -3.87 -37.11
N MET A 346 30.66 -4.37 -36.85
CA MET A 346 31.83 -3.58 -36.44
C MET A 346 31.52 -2.65 -35.26
N THR A 347 30.70 -3.13 -34.31
CA THR A 347 30.26 -2.37 -33.13
C THR A 347 30.32 -3.23 -31.89
N SER A 348 30.48 -2.62 -30.72
CA SER A 348 30.34 -3.31 -29.45
C SER A 348 28.87 -3.42 -29.04
N ARG A 349 28.43 -4.62 -28.65
CA ARG A 349 27.10 -4.89 -28.11
C ARG A 349 27.18 -5.20 -26.62
N ILE A 350 26.12 -4.86 -25.90
CA ILE A 350 25.99 -5.17 -24.47
C ILE A 350 25.27 -6.51 -24.34
N ILE A 351 25.89 -7.47 -23.67
CA ILE A 351 25.28 -8.75 -23.30
C ILE A 351 24.89 -8.71 -21.83
N ILE A 352 23.73 -9.28 -21.50
CA ILE A 352 23.17 -9.29 -20.16
C ILE A 352 23.03 -10.72 -19.68
N ASP A 353 23.72 -11.06 -18.59
CA ASP A 353 23.54 -12.31 -17.88
C ASP A 353 22.30 -12.21 -16.98
N ALA A 354 21.19 -12.80 -17.44
CA ALA A 354 19.92 -12.81 -16.72
C ALA A 354 20.00 -13.51 -15.35
N ALA A 355 20.95 -14.45 -15.15
CA ALA A 355 21.11 -15.15 -13.88
C ALA A 355 21.76 -14.27 -12.81
N ARG A 356 22.62 -13.32 -13.21
CA ARG A 356 23.26 -12.35 -12.30
C ARG A 356 22.48 -11.04 -12.18
N CYS A 357 21.63 -10.72 -13.15
CA CYS A 357 20.88 -9.47 -13.17
C CYS A 357 19.83 -9.44 -12.05
N THR A 358 20.00 -8.51 -11.11
CA THR A 358 19.08 -8.36 -9.96
C THR A 358 17.91 -7.41 -10.23
N GLY A 359 17.93 -6.68 -11.34
CA GLY A 359 16.96 -5.63 -11.65
C GLY A 359 17.08 -4.38 -10.77
N CYS A 360 18.26 -4.10 -10.22
CA CYS A 360 18.47 -2.98 -9.30
C CYS A 360 18.28 -1.58 -9.92
N GLY A 361 18.33 -1.48 -11.25
CA GLY A 361 18.13 -0.25 -12.02
C GLY A 361 19.32 0.71 -12.05
N CYS A 362 20.50 0.31 -11.55
CA CYS A 362 21.70 1.16 -11.59
C CYS A 362 22.08 1.54 -13.03
N CYS A 363 22.01 0.58 -13.95
CA CYS A 363 22.31 0.77 -15.37
C CYS A 363 21.36 1.77 -16.06
N GLU A 364 20.06 1.68 -15.77
CA GLU A 364 19.03 2.60 -16.31
C GLU A 364 19.23 4.04 -15.80
N TYR A 365 19.54 4.18 -14.51
CA TYR A 365 19.79 5.49 -13.90
C TYR A 365 21.00 6.20 -14.50
N VAL A 366 22.13 5.49 -14.63
CA VAL A 366 23.42 6.05 -15.11
C VAL A 366 23.44 6.29 -16.62
N CYS A 367 22.52 5.70 -17.39
CA CYS A 367 22.49 5.82 -18.84
C CYS A 367 22.41 7.30 -19.30
N PRO A 368 23.39 7.79 -20.09
CA PRO A 368 23.47 9.19 -20.51
C PRO A 368 22.61 9.53 -21.75
N ALA A 369 21.89 8.56 -22.32
CA ALA A 369 21.03 8.79 -23.47
C ALA A 369 19.98 9.87 -23.16
N SER A 370 19.86 10.85 -24.05
CA SER A 370 19.15 12.12 -23.80
C SER A 370 17.66 12.08 -24.15
N THR A 371 17.24 11.26 -25.12
CA THR A 371 15.84 11.16 -25.58
C THR A 371 15.08 10.11 -24.77
N GLN A 372 15.57 8.87 -24.78
CA GLN A 372 15.06 7.77 -23.98
C GLN A 372 16.24 6.95 -23.44
N LYS A 373 16.04 6.34 -22.26
CA LYS A 373 17.05 5.46 -21.67
C LYS A 373 17.25 4.24 -22.56
N ALA A 374 18.47 4.06 -23.05
CA ALA A 374 18.89 2.95 -23.91
C ALA A 374 18.91 1.60 -23.21
N ILE A 375 18.90 1.59 -21.88
CA ILE A 375 18.79 0.37 -21.09
C ILE A 375 17.70 0.57 -20.04
N ARG A 376 16.76 -0.36 -19.98
CA ARG A 376 15.62 -0.31 -19.07
C ARG A 376 15.44 -1.64 -18.36
N ILE A 377 14.98 -1.59 -17.12
CA ILE A 377 14.58 -2.80 -16.41
C ILE A 377 13.15 -3.16 -16.82
N ARG A 378 12.91 -4.45 -17.07
CA ARG A 378 11.59 -5.04 -17.35
C ARG A 378 11.27 -6.07 -16.28
N ALA A 379 10.02 -6.12 -15.82
CA ALA A 379 9.59 -7.07 -14.80
C ALA A 379 9.53 -8.52 -15.30
#